data_AF-A0A017HAJ5-F1
#
_entry.id   AF-A0A017HAJ5-F1
#
_cell.length_a   1.000
_cell.length_b   1.000
_cell.length_c   1.000
_cell.angle_alpha   90.00
_cell.angle_beta   90.00
_cell.angle_gamma   90.00
#
_symmetry.space_group_name_H-M   'P 1'
#
loop_
_entity.id
_entity.type
_entity.pdbx_description
1 polymer ?
#
loop_
_entity_poly.entity_id
_entity_poly.type
_entity_poly.pdbx_seq_one_letter_code
_entity_poly.pdbx_strand_id
1 'polypeptide(L)'
;MTILKSFAILGLLGPVAACTSISSNKTVDRGINSHDLSTLVAGIWVDPDGCDHWIIDDGVEGYMSERLTPDGRPVCSGVAQPGVAVGPFKDGSPVPDIL
;
A
#
# COMPACT_ATOMS: atom_id res chain seq x y z
N MET A 1 -6.41 -1.31 -41.73
CA MET A 1 -5.85 -2.64 -41.34
C MET A 1 -4.40 -2.59 -40.86
N THR A 2 -3.62 -1.56 -41.17
CA THR A 2 -2.22 -1.42 -40.70
C THR A 2 -2.14 -0.97 -39.24
N ILE A 3 -3.00 -0.03 -38.82
CA ILE A 3 -3.04 0.51 -37.45
C ILE A 3 -3.40 -0.58 -36.41
N LEU A 4 -4.34 -1.47 -36.74
CA LEU A 4 -4.76 -2.56 -35.85
C LEU A 4 -3.65 -3.59 -35.59
N LYS A 5 -2.77 -3.81 -36.58
CA LYS A 5 -1.59 -4.69 -36.44
C LYS A 5 -0.51 -4.06 -35.57
N SER A 6 -0.34 -2.74 -35.65
CA SER A 6 0.63 -2.01 -34.82
C SER A 6 0.28 -2.08 -33.33
N PHE A 7 -1.00 -1.99 -32.97
CA PHE A 7 -1.44 -2.17 -31.58
C PHE A 7 -1.23 -3.61 -31.07
N ALA A 8 -1.42 -4.62 -31.92
CA ALA A 8 -1.17 -6.01 -31.56
C ALA A 8 0.32 -6.27 -31.25
N ILE A 9 1.25 -5.66 -32.00
CA ILE A 9 2.69 -5.80 -31.76
C ILE A 9 3.12 -5.09 -30.46
N LEU A 10 2.56 -3.91 -30.17
CA LEU A 10 2.86 -3.19 -28.93
C LEU A 10 2.31 -3.91 -27.69
N GLY A 11 1.15 -4.57 -27.81
CA GLY A 11 0.57 -5.39 -26.74
C GLY A 11 1.37 -6.66 -26.40
N LEU A 12 2.19 -7.17 -27.32
CA LEU A 12 3.03 -8.35 -27.12
C LEU A 12 4.43 -8.04 -26.56
N LEU A 13 4.94 -6.80 -26.70
CA LEU A 13 6.26 -6.40 -26.19
C LEU A 13 6.23 -5.84 -24.77
N GLY A 14 5.10 -5.28 -24.33
CA GLY A 14 4.92 -4.75 -22.97
C GLY A 14 5.16 -5.75 -21.82
N PRO A 15 4.70 -7.01 -21.89
CA PRO A 15 4.83 -7.94 -20.78
C PRO A 15 6.27 -8.45 -20.52
N VAL A 16 7.16 -8.38 -21.52
CA VAL A 16 8.53 -8.95 -21.40
C VAL A 16 9.44 -8.06 -20.53
N ALA A 17 9.11 -6.78 -20.36
CA ALA A 17 9.88 -5.85 -19.54
C ALA A 17 9.68 -6.04 -18.01
N ALA A 18 8.71 -6.85 -17.58
CA ALA A 18 8.41 -7.06 -16.16
C ALA A 18 9.37 -8.04 -15.45
N CYS A 19 10.22 -8.76 -16.16
CA CYS A 19 11.14 -9.77 -15.60
C CYS A 19 12.45 -9.16 -15.05
N THR A 20 12.38 -8.04 -14.33
CA THR A 20 13.57 -7.48 -13.65
C THR A 20 13.65 -7.94 -12.20
N SER A 21 14.85 -8.12 -11.67
CA SER A 21 15.06 -8.50 -10.28
C SER A 21 14.67 -7.35 -9.35
N ILE A 22 13.58 -7.54 -8.60
CA ILE A 22 13.18 -6.62 -7.54
C ILE A 22 14.19 -6.75 -6.39
N SER A 23 14.68 -5.61 -5.90
CA SER A 23 15.58 -5.58 -4.75
C SER A 23 14.97 -6.27 -3.53
N SER A 24 15.81 -6.99 -2.78
CA SER A 24 15.46 -7.50 -1.46
C SER A 24 15.36 -6.39 -0.41
N ASN A 25 15.86 -5.18 -0.70
CA ASN A 25 15.69 -4.05 0.20
C ASN A 25 14.25 -3.53 0.13
N LYS A 26 13.51 -3.77 1.21
CA LYS A 26 12.13 -3.35 1.45
C LYS A 26 12.01 -2.09 2.33
N THR A 27 13.08 -1.35 2.58
CA THR A 27 13.01 -0.05 3.29
C THR A 27 12.64 1.11 2.36
N VAL A 28 12.67 0.89 1.05
CA VAL A 28 12.46 1.94 0.04
C VAL A 28 11.31 1.54 -0.85
N ASP A 29 10.34 2.45 -0.96
CA ASP A 29 9.30 2.37 -1.96
C ASP A 29 9.81 2.84 -3.33
N ARG A 30 9.33 2.19 -4.39
CA ARG A 30 9.76 2.40 -5.77
C ARG A 30 8.55 2.54 -6.67
N GLY A 31 8.59 3.53 -7.54
CA GLY A 31 7.55 3.75 -8.53
C GLY A 31 7.15 5.22 -8.54
N ILE A 32 5.84 5.45 -8.48
CA ILE A 32 5.29 6.79 -8.24
C ILE A 32 5.64 7.17 -6.80
N ASN A 33 6.05 8.41 -6.56
CA ASN A 33 6.41 8.87 -5.21
C ASN A 33 7.57 8.13 -4.53
N SER A 34 8.63 7.69 -5.23
CA SER A 34 9.72 6.93 -4.58
C SER A 34 10.39 7.67 -3.41
N HIS A 35 10.35 7.06 -2.23
CA HIS A 35 10.99 7.53 -0.99
C HIS A 35 11.28 6.38 -0.01
N ASP A 36 11.92 6.68 1.12
CA ASP A 36 12.19 5.68 2.16
C ASP A 36 10.98 5.53 3.09
N LEU A 37 10.54 4.30 3.37
CA LEU A 37 9.34 4.01 4.15
C LEU A 37 9.36 4.64 5.55
N SER A 38 10.54 5.01 6.07
CA SER A 38 10.66 5.73 7.35
C SER A 38 10.03 7.13 7.37
N THR A 39 9.69 7.72 6.21
CA THR A 39 9.00 9.02 6.16
C THR A 39 7.48 8.89 6.24
N LEU A 40 6.93 7.68 6.18
CA LEU A 40 5.49 7.43 6.22
C LEU A 40 4.96 7.49 7.64
N VAL A 41 3.68 7.89 7.77
CA VAL A 41 2.99 7.95 9.07
C VAL A 41 1.83 6.97 9.06
N ALA A 42 1.84 6.03 10.00
CA ALA A 42 0.77 5.06 10.14
C ALA A 42 -0.46 5.66 10.86
N GLY A 43 -1.64 5.27 10.39
CA GLY A 43 -2.89 5.35 11.16
C GLY A 43 -3.25 4.01 11.80
N ILE A 44 -4.47 3.94 12.32
CA ILE A 44 -5.06 2.71 12.86
C ILE A 44 -6.27 2.33 12.04
N TRP A 45 -6.28 1.11 11.51
CA TRP A 45 -7.47 0.45 11.01
C TRP A 45 -8.00 -0.51 12.07
N VAL A 46 -9.31 -0.54 12.27
CA VAL A 46 -9.96 -1.46 13.22
C VAL A 46 -10.62 -2.59 12.42
N ASP A 47 -10.20 -3.82 12.66
CA ASP A 47 -10.74 -5.01 11.98
C ASP A 47 -12.16 -5.37 12.46
N PRO A 48 -12.84 -6.35 11.82
CA PRO A 48 -14.19 -6.76 12.23
C PRO A 48 -14.30 -7.30 13.67
N ASP A 49 -13.21 -7.80 14.25
CA ASP A 49 -13.16 -8.27 15.63
C ASP A 49 -12.94 -7.11 16.63
N GLY A 50 -12.72 -5.89 16.12
CA GLY A 50 -12.54 -4.67 16.90
C GLY A 50 -11.08 -4.42 17.28
N CYS A 51 -10.13 -5.11 16.65
CA CYS A 51 -8.71 -5.00 16.97
C CYS A 51 -7.94 -4.13 15.97
N ASP A 52 -6.91 -3.48 16.50
CA ASP A 52 -6.14 -2.45 15.84
C ASP A 52 -5.07 -3.04 14.92
N HIS A 53 -4.94 -2.45 13.75
CA HIS A 53 -3.85 -2.68 12.79
C HIS A 53 -3.20 -1.34 12.47
N TRP A 54 -1.87 -1.31 12.44
CA TRP A 54 -1.17 -0.21 11.80
C TRP A 54 -1.45 -0.27 10.31
N ILE A 55 -1.89 0.84 9.73
CA ILE A 55 -2.16 0.95 8.31
C ILE A 55 -1.48 2.18 7.73
N ILE A 56 -0.87 2.01 6.56
CA ILE A 56 -0.41 3.08 5.69
C ILE A 56 -0.96 2.80 4.31
N ASP A 57 -1.44 3.85 3.66
CA ASP A 57 -1.90 3.88 2.29
C ASP A 57 -1.09 4.94 1.56
N ASP A 58 -0.09 4.50 0.79
CA ASP A 58 0.76 5.36 -0.04
C ASP A 58 0.23 5.41 -1.49
N GLY A 59 -1.09 5.36 -1.67
CA GLY A 59 -1.75 5.45 -2.97
C GLY A 59 -2.16 4.09 -3.54
N VAL A 60 -1.29 3.46 -4.34
CA VAL A 60 -1.56 2.11 -4.87
C VAL A 60 -0.96 1.05 -3.94
N GLU A 61 0.09 1.42 -3.22
CA GLU A 61 0.83 0.60 -2.29
C GLU A 61 0.29 0.76 -0.86
N GLY A 62 -0.04 -0.36 -0.21
CA GLY A 62 -0.51 -0.39 1.18
C GLY A 62 0.41 -1.23 2.08
N TYR A 63 0.57 -0.77 3.32
CA TYR A 63 1.30 -1.48 4.37
C TYR A 63 0.40 -1.71 5.57
N MET A 64 0.43 -2.92 6.11
CA MET A 64 -0.38 -3.26 7.27
C MET A 64 0.36 -4.24 8.19
N SER A 65 0.18 -4.07 9.49
CA SER A 65 0.62 -5.04 10.50
C SER A 65 -0.30 -5.00 11.70
N GLU A 66 -0.50 -6.14 12.37
CA GLU A 66 -1.22 -6.14 13.64
C GLU A 66 -0.53 -5.22 14.65
N ARG A 67 -1.32 -4.42 15.38
CA ARG A 67 -0.81 -3.68 16.53
C ARG A 67 -0.84 -4.60 17.74
N LEU A 68 0.34 -4.99 18.22
CA LEU A 68 0.48 -5.92 19.32
C LEU A 68 0.90 -5.24 20.63
N THR A 69 0.45 -5.79 21.74
CA THR A 69 1.02 -5.55 23.07
C THR A 69 2.39 -6.22 23.20
N PRO A 70 3.21 -5.86 24.20
CA PRO A 70 4.52 -6.49 24.41
C PRO A 70 4.48 -8.02 24.63
N ASP A 71 3.35 -8.56 25.10
CA ASP A 71 3.13 -10.01 25.24
C ASP A 71 2.57 -10.68 23.97
N GLY A 72 2.48 -9.94 22.86
CA GLY A 72 2.08 -10.46 21.55
C GLY A 72 0.58 -10.59 21.34
N ARG A 73 -0.25 -10.00 22.20
CA ARG A 73 -1.70 -9.99 22.02
C ARG A 73 -2.13 -8.82 21.12
N PRO A 74 -3.19 -8.97 20.32
CA PRO A 74 -3.77 -7.85 19.60
C PRO A 74 -4.19 -6.73 20.55
N VAL A 75 -3.92 -5.49 20.16
CA VAL A 75 -4.50 -4.31 20.81
C VAL A 75 -5.88 -4.09 20.23
N CYS A 76 -6.91 -3.95 21.05
CA CYS A 76 -8.27 -3.65 20.60
C CYS A 76 -8.75 -2.40 21.34
N SER A 77 -8.37 -1.23 20.83
CA SER A 77 -8.42 0.03 21.58
C SER A 77 -9.77 0.73 21.55
N GLY A 78 -10.61 0.41 20.57
CA GLY A 78 -11.88 1.11 20.34
C GLY A 78 -11.71 2.54 19.81
N VAL A 79 -10.55 2.87 19.22
CA VAL A 79 -10.27 4.20 18.66
C VAL A 79 -11.21 4.57 17.49
N ALA A 80 -11.78 3.57 16.82
CA ALA A 80 -12.75 3.73 15.73
C ALA A 80 -13.76 2.57 15.71
N GLN A 81 -14.79 2.69 14.87
CA GLN A 81 -15.71 1.59 14.59
C GLN A 81 -15.01 0.50 13.74
N PRO A 82 -15.44 -0.78 13.84
CA PRO A 82 -14.95 -1.83 12.96
C PRO A 82 -15.09 -1.45 11.48
N GLY A 83 -14.03 -1.70 10.71
CA GLY A 83 -13.91 -1.36 9.29
C GLY A 83 -13.41 0.06 9.00
N VAL A 84 -13.14 0.89 10.02
CA VAL A 84 -12.73 2.29 9.83
C VAL A 84 -11.24 2.48 10.11
N ALA A 85 -10.57 3.23 9.22
CA ALA A 85 -9.21 3.72 9.43
C ALA A 85 -9.22 5.17 9.95
N VAL A 86 -8.38 5.46 10.93
CA VAL A 86 -8.23 6.78 11.56
C VAL A 86 -6.76 7.20 11.66
N GLY A 87 -6.52 8.49 11.74
CA GLY A 87 -5.18 9.07 11.74
C GLY A 87 -4.67 9.41 10.34
N PRO A 88 -3.40 9.81 10.21
CA PRO A 88 -2.81 10.32 8.97
C PRO A 88 -2.34 9.20 8.04
N PHE A 89 -3.10 8.11 7.89
CA PHE A 89 -2.67 6.91 7.15
C PHE A 89 -2.39 7.13 5.65
N LYS A 90 -2.82 8.27 5.09
CA LYS A 90 -2.59 8.71 3.70
C LYS A 90 -1.58 9.84 3.56
N ASP A 91 -0.98 10.28 4.66
CA ASP A 91 -0.07 11.41 4.62
C ASP A 91 1.18 11.06 3.82
N GLY A 92 1.56 11.96 2.90
CA GLY A 92 2.69 11.76 2.00
C GLY A 92 2.36 11.16 0.62
N SER A 93 1.15 10.63 0.39
CA SER A 93 0.77 10.11 -0.93
C SER A 93 0.25 11.21 -1.87
N PRO A 94 0.78 11.34 -3.10
CA PRO A 94 0.23 12.22 -4.12
C PRO A 94 -0.95 11.59 -4.89
N VAL A 95 -1.29 10.33 -4.62
CA VAL A 95 -2.31 9.57 -5.36
C VAL A 95 -3.65 9.67 -4.61
N PRO A 96 -4.68 10.29 -5.22
CA PRO A 96 -5.98 10.43 -4.56
C PRO A 96 -6.84 9.16 -4.66
N ASP A 97 -7.62 8.90 -3.60
CA ASP A 97 -8.74 7.96 -3.62
C ASP A 97 -9.91 8.55 -4.40
N ILE A 98 -10.07 8.12 -5.65
CA ILE A 98 -11.10 8.62 -6.56
C ILE A 98 -12.30 7.68 -6.70
N LEU A 99 -12.36 6.60 -5.92
CA LEU A 99 -13.42 5.58 -5.95
C LEU A 99 -14.29 5.63 -4.71
#